data_AF-A0A494TCS0-F1
#
_entry.id   AF-A0A494TCS0-F1
#
_cell.length_a   1.000
_cell.length_b   1.000
_cell.length_c   1.000
_cell.angle_alpha   90.00
_cell.angle_beta   90.00
_cell.angle_gamma   90.00
#
_symmetry.space_group_name_H-M   'P 1'
#
loop_
_entity.id
_entity.type
_entity.pdbx_description
1 polymer ?
#
loop_
_entity_poly.entity_id
_entity_poly.type
_entity_poly.pdbx_seq_one_letter_code
_entity_poly.pdbx_strand_id
1 'polypeptide(L)'
;MTATIHTLKSLRRNAPQQDLHTEALRLPVAPPYKFQTPYNPAAYPSDALTALRVQAGSLADAAVEEAKWSAIGLWLSCIPAPSQLTNPLEVAQATYRFCREARRMAANWPSLSGRPYSSLLHGYSAATVEAAWDVCAETLKDWERSRSPRFAGAIRRVSNYLRSVFPTKSVLAAVRV
;
A
#
# COMPACT_ATOMS: atom_id res chain seq x y z
N MET A 1 -6.02 34.44 25.17
CA MET A 1 -5.64 33.47 24.10
C MET A 1 -6.81 32.52 23.84
N THR A 2 -7.77 32.94 23.02
CA THR A 2 -9.05 32.19 22.81
C THR A 2 -9.63 32.45 21.41
N ALA A 3 -8.79 32.72 20.40
CA ALA A 3 -9.25 33.09 19.05
C ALA A 3 -9.24 31.93 18.03
N THR A 4 -8.67 30.77 18.34
CA THR A 4 -8.36 29.75 17.30
C THR A 4 -9.48 28.71 17.09
N ILE A 5 -10.29 28.42 18.11
CA ILE A 5 -11.33 27.37 18.04
C ILE A 5 -12.61 27.86 17.33
N HIS A 6 -12.93 29.15 17.43
CA HIS A 6 -14.10 29.71 16.74
C HIS A 6 -13.94 29.73 15.21
N THR A 7 -12.71 29.92 14.71
CA THR A 7 -12.42 30.02 13.27
C THR A 7 -12.61 28.70 12.53
N LEU A 8 -12.25 27.56 13.15
CA LEU A 8 -12.43 26.23 12.57
C LEU A 8 -13.90 25.80 12.50
N LYS A 9 -14.73 26.20 13.48
CA LYS A 9 -16.18 25.95 13.44
C LYS A 9 -16.89 26.77 12.35
N SER A 10 -16.45 28.00 12.10
CA SER A 10 -17.01 28.84 11.04
C SER A 10 -16.64 28.33 9.63
N LEU A 11 -15.44 27.81 9.44
CA LEU A 11 -15.03 27.23 8.15
C LEU A 11 -15.85 25.99 7.76
N ARG A 12 -16.30 25.19 8.75
CA ARG A 12 -17.16 24.03 8.52
C ARG A 12 -18.61 24.40 8.18
N ARG A 13 -19.10 25.58 8.61
CA ARG A 13 -20.45 26.07 8.30
C ARG A 13 -20.57 26.64 6.88
N ASN A 14 -19.47 27.14 6.31
CA ASN A 14 -19.46 27.79 4.99
C ASN A 14 -18.91 26.90 3.87
N ALA A 15 -18.56 25.64 4.16
CA ALA A 15 -18.23 24.68 3.12
C ALA A 15 -19.52 24.31 2.36
N PRO A 16 -19.56 24.43 1.02
CA PRO A 16 -20.73 24.04 0.24
C PRO A 16 -21.07 22.58 0.55
N GLN A 17 -22.30 22.33 0.99
CA GLN A 17 -22.82 20.98 1.17
C GLN A 17 -22.84 20.31 -0.21
N GLN A 18 -21.83 19.49 -0.49
CA GLN A 18 -21.97 18.46 -1.50
C GLN A 18 -22.94 17.45 -0.92
N ASP A 19 -24.15 17.40 -1.48
CA ASP A 19 -25.14 16.35 -1.25
C ASP A 19 -24.47 14.98 -1.42
N LEU A 20 -24.11 14.38 -0.29
CA LEU A 20 -23.76 12.98 -0.23
C LEU A 20 -25.08 12.23 -0.19
N HIS A 21 -25.49 11.72 -1.34
CA HIS A 21 -26.33 10.52 -1.42
C HIS A 21 -25.66 9.41 -0.60
N THR A 22 -25.98 9.37 0.70
CA THR A 22 -25.30 8.52 1.70
C THR A 22 -25.88 7.10 1.74
N GLU A 23 -26.82 6.77 0.85
CA GLU A 23 -27.43 5.44 0.78
C GLU A 23 -26.68 4.45 -0.14
N ALA A 24 -25.76 4.92 -0.99
CA ALA A 24 -25.05 4.06 -1.94
C ALA A 24 -23.70 3.48 -1.44
N LEU A 25 -23.25 3.80 -0.22
CA LEU A 25 -21.95 3.35 0.33
C LEU A 25 -22.07 2.37 1.50
N ARG A 26 -23.20 1.66 1.65
CA ARG A 26 -23.24 0.45 2.49
C ARG A 26 -22.51 -0.69 1.77
N LEU A 27 -21.18 -0.62 1.75
CA LEU A 27 -20.35 -1.77 1.46
C LEU A 27 -20.66 -2.85 2.52
N PRO A 28 -20.83 -4.13 2.15
CA PRO A 28 -21.03 -5.18 3.12
C PRO A 28 -19.82 -5.20 4.06
N VAL A 29 -20.09 -5.15 5.37
CA VAL A 29 -19.09 -5.35 6.41
C VAL A 29 -18.52 -6.75 6.22
N ALA A 30 -17.31 -6.83 5.64
CA ALA A 30 -16.62 -8.09 5.47
C ALA A 30 -16.41 -8.75 6.85
N PRO A 31 -16.61 -10.08 6.98
CA PRO A 31 -16.44 -10.75 8.26
C PRO A 31 -14.99 -10.64 8.75
N PRO A 32 -14.75 -10.73 10.07
CA PRO A 32 -13.41 -10.65 10.63
C PRO A 32 -12.59 -11.87 10.20
N TYR A 33 -11.63 -11.66 9.28
CA TYR A 33 -10.67 -12.68 8.89
C TYR A 33 -9.76 -13.03 10.09
N LYS A 34 -9.96 -14.22 10.67
CA LYS A 34 -9.02 -14.81 11.63
C LYS A 34 -7.81 -15.37 10.88
N PHE A 35 -6.66 -14.71 10.98
CA PHE A 35 -5.36 -15.32 10.69
C PHE A 35 -4.50 -15.27 11.95
N GLN A 36 -4.58 -16.32 12.77
CA GLN A 36 -3.54 -16.65 13.73
C GLN A 36 -2.58 -17.63 13.03
N THR A 37 -1.48 -17.12 12.52
CA THR A 37 -0.32 -17.96 12.17
C THR A 37 0.90 -17.27 12.79
N PRO A 38 1.60 -17.91 13.74
CA PRO A 38 2.77 -17.31 14.36
C PRO A 38 3.89 -17.09 13.34
N TYR A 39 4.64 -16.01 13.53
CA TYR A 39 5.78 -15.61 12.72
C TYR A 39 7.00 -16.50 12.91
N ASN A 40 7.59 -16.90 11.80
CA ASN A 40 8.94 -17.44 11.74
C ASN A 40 9.70 -16.70 10.62
N PRO A 41 10.81 -15.99 10.92
CA PRO A 41 11.63 -15.33 9.89
C PRO A 41 12.32 -16.32 8.94
N ALA A 42 12.36 -17.63 9.26
CA ALA A 42 12.74 -18.70 8.34
C ALA A 42 11.59 -19.17 7.42
N ALA A 43 10.39 -18.59 7.53
CA ALA A 43 9.18 -18.95 6.78
C ALA A 43 8.75 -17.86 5.78
N TYR A 44 9.67 -17.05 5.28
CA TYR A 44 9.51 -16.59 3.89
C TYR A 44 9.50 -17.87 3.06
N PRO A 45 8.45 -18.17 2.27
CA PRO A 45 8.60 -19.23 1.30
C PRO A 45 9.64 -18.69 0.30
N SER A 46 10.90 -19.08 0.45
CA SER A 46 12.00 -18.71 -0.45
C SER A 46 11.56 -18.92 -1.89
N ASP A 47 10.79 -19.99 -2.09
CA ASP A 47 10.23 -20.41 -3.36
C ASP A 47 9.21 -19.40 -3.91
N ALA A 48 8.36 -18.81 -3.06
CA ALA A 48 7.38 -17.81 -3.48
C ALA A 48 8.04 -16.47 -3.86
N LEU A 49 9.07 -16.05 -3.11
CA LEU A 49 9.86 -14.87 -3.47
C LEU A 49 10.67 -15.09 -4.74
N THR A 50 11.26 -16.29 -4.89
CA THR A 50 12.01 -16.68 -6.08
C THR A 50 11.08 -16.73 -7.29
N ALA A 51 9.92 -17.37 -7.17
CA ALA A 51 8.89 -17.39 -8.21
C ALA A 51 8.42 -15.99 -8.60
N LEU A 52 8.23 -15.09 -7.63
CA LEU A 52 7.88 -13.70 -7.90
C LEU A 52 8.97 -12.99 -8.72
N ARG A 53 10.24 -13.14 -8.32
CA ARG A 53 11.37 -12.54 -9.05
C ARG A 53 11.47 -13.06 -10.48
N VAL A 54 11.37 -14.38 -10.65
CA VAL A 54 11.38 -15.04 -11.97
C VAL A 54 10.23 -14.50 -12.84
N GLN A 55 9.02 -14.41 -12.29
CA GLN A 55 7.86 -13.90 -13.02
C GLN A 55 8.02 -12.41 -13.40
N ALA A 56 8.60 -11.60 -12.52
CA ALA A 56 8.74 -10.17 -12.70
C ALA A 56 9.85 -9.78 -13.69
N GLY A 57 10.81 -10.68 -13.98
CA GLY A 57 11.89 -10.44 -14.93
C GLY A 57 12.71 -9.19 -14.59
N SER A 58 12.73 -8.20 -15.48
CA SER A 58 13.44 -6.92 -15.26
C SER A 58 12.90 -6.10 -14.08
N LEU A 59 11.70 -6.41 -13.58
CA LEU A 59 11.08 -5.74 -12.44
C LEU A 59 11.25 -6.51 -11.12
N ALA A 60 12.16 -7.50 -11.05
CA ALA A 60 12.31 -8.39 -9.89
C ALA A 60 12.41 -7.65 -8.55
N ASP A 61 13.31 -6.66 -8.43
CA ASP A 61 13.50 -5.92 -7.19
C ASP A 61 12.32 -5.02 -6.87
N ALA A 62 11.76 -4.36 -7.89
CA ALA A 62 10.55 -3.55 -7.75
C ALA A 62 9.35 -4.39 -7.28
N ALA A 63 9.24 -5.65 -7.72
CA ALA A 63 8.17 -6.56 -7.34
C ALA A 63 8.29 -7.01 -5.88
N VAL A 64 9.52 -7.26 -5.41
CA VAL A 64 9.77 -7.57 -4.00
C VAL A 64 9.43 -6.37 -3.12
N GLU A 65 9.88 -5.18 -3.50
CA GLU A 65 9.55 -3.95 -2.79
C GLU A 65 8.04 -3.71 -2.77
N GLU A 66 7.36 -3.85 -3.91
CA GLU A 66 5.91 -3.71 -4.01
C GLU A 66 5.15 -4.74 -3.13
N ALA A 67 5.69 -5.95 -2.98
CA ALA A 67 5.13 -6.95 -2.07
C ALA A 67 5.32 -6.55 -0.60
N LYS A 68 6.47 -5.97 -0.22
CA LYS A 68 6.68 -5.44 1.13
C LYS A 68 5.71 -4.32 1.45
N TRP A 69 5.61 -3.33 0.56
CA TRP A 69 4.69 -2.22 0.73
C TRP A 69 3.24 -2.72 0.79
N SER A 70 2.85 -3.65 -0.09
CA SER A 70 1.52 -4.29 -0.01
C SER A 70 1.24 -4.96 1.34
N ALA A 71 2.23 -5.62 1.94
CA ALA A 71 2.10 -6.24 3.25
C ALA A 71 1.92 -5.21 4.37
N ILE A 72 2.68 -4.11 4.34
CA ILE A 72 2.53 -2.97 5.26
C ILE A 72 1.11 -2.38 5.15
N GLY A 73 0.64 -2.11 3.94
CA GLY A 73 -0.71 -1.57 3.73
C GLY A 73 -1.81 -2.50 4.26
N LEU A 74 -1.68 -3.81 4.06
CA LEU A 74 -2.59 -4.79 4.65
C LEU A 74 -2.50 -4.80 6.17
N TRP A 75 -1.30 -4.66 6.73
CA TRP A 75 -1.13 -4.61 8.18
C TRP A 75 -1.77 -3.37 8.82
N LEU A 76 -1.53 -2.18 8.26
CA LEU A 76 -2.16 -0.93 8.69
C LEU A 76 -3.69 -0.94 8.53
N SER A 77 -4.23 -1.68 7.55
CA SER A 77 -5.68 -1.80 7.32
C SER A 77 -6.37 -2.70 8.34
N CYS A 78 -5.62 -3.57 9.01
CA CYS A 78 -6.16 -4.43 10.07
C CYS A 78 -6.11 -3.78 11.46
N ILE A 79 -5.90 -2.45 11.52
CA ILE A 79 -5.89 -1.64 12.74
C ILE A 79 -4.93 -2.24 13.78
N PRO A 80 -3.60 -2.06 13.61
CA PRO A 80 -2.65 -2.48 14.62
C PRO A 80 -2.99 -1.83 15.96
N ALA A 81 -2.66 -2.49 17.07
CA ALA A 81 -2.82 -1.86 18.37
C ALA A 81 -1.96 -0.58 18.42
N PRO A 82 -2.42 0.52 19.04
CA PRO A 82 -1.67 1.77 19.05
C PRO A 82 -0.23 1.63 19.56
N SER A 83 0.01 0.69 20.48
CA SER A 83 1.34 0.37 21.01
C SER A 83 2.31 -0.27 20.00
N GLN A 84 1.82 -0.70 18.85
CA GLN A 84 2.63 -1.29 17.78
C GLN A 84 3.14 -0.25 16.78
N LEU A 85 2.68 1.01 16.88
CA LEU A 85 3.06 2.09 15.98
C LEU A 85 3.82 3.18 16.72
N THR A 86 4.89 3.65 16.11
CA THR A 86 5.64 4.82 16.55
C THR A 86 4.85 6.10 16.25
N ASN A 87 4.10 6.12 15.15
CA ASN A 87 3.28 7.25 14.70
C ASN A 87 1.78 6.96 14.81
N PRO A 88 0.91 7.98 14.90
CA PRO A 88 -0.54 7.79 14.80
C PRO A 88 -0.93 7.03 13.52
N LEU A 89 -1.95 6.16 13.61
CA LEU A 89 -2.35 5.28 12.51
C LEU A 89 -2.69 6.07 11.24
N GLU A 90 -3.40 7.18 11.37
CA GLU A 90 -3.80 8.03 10.24
C GLU A 90 -2.58 8.63 9.54
N VAL A 91 -1.56 9.02 10.32
CA VAL A 91 -0.30 9.56 9.81
C VAL A 91 0.47 8.47 9.07
N ALA A 92 0.64 7.30 9.68
CA ALA A 92 1.31 6.15 9.06
C ALA A 92 0.59 5.69 7.77
N GLN A 93 -0.74 5.67 7.75
CA GLN A 93 -1.52 5.30 6.57
C GLN A 93 -1.37 6.30 5.42
N ALA A 94 -1.39 7.60 5.72
CA ALA A 94 -1.24 8.65 4.72
C ALA A 94 0.16 8.63 4.10
N THR A 95 1.21 8.64 4.93
CA THR A 95 2.60 8.66 4.46
C THR A 95 2.96 7.40 3.70
N TYR A 96 2.55 6.22 4.16
CA TYR A 96 2.74 4.95 3.45
C TYR A 96 2.24 5.00 2.01
N ARG A 97 1.05 5.58 1.76
CA ARG A 97 0.48 5.68 0.41
C ARG A 97 1.34 6.56 -0.48
N PHE A 98 1.79 7.71 0.03
CA PHE A 98 2.67 8.62 -0.71
C PHE A 98 4.01 7.98 -1.04
N CYS A 99 4.68 7.37 -0.06
CA CYS A 99 5.97 6.71 -0.26
C CYS A 99 5.87 5.56 -1.26
N ARG A 100 4.84 4.72 -1.17
CA ARG A 100 4.63 3.61 -2.10
C ARG A 100 4.40 4.11 -3.53
N GLU A 101 3.60 5.15 -3.72
CA GLU A 101 3.36 5.72 -5.05
C GLU A 101 4.64 6.33 -5.65
N ALA A 102 5.42 7.05 -4.84
CA ALA A 102 6.72 7.58 -5.27
C ALA A 102 7.69 6.45 -5.67
N ARG A 103 7.74 5.33 -4.92
CA ARG A 103 8.55 4.15 -5.29
C ARG A 103 8.08 3.51 -6.58
N ARG A 104 6.76 3.36 -6.78
CA ARG A 104 6.19 2.84 -8.03
C ARG A 104 6.56 3.70 -9.22
N MET A 105 6.47 5.03 -9.08
CA MET A 105 6.90 5.96 -10.12
C MET A 105 8.39 5.80 -10.44
N ALA A 106 9.27 5.82 -9.43
CA ALA A 106 10.71 5.69 -9.62
C ALA A 106 11.13 4.35 -10.26
N ALA A 107 10.40 3.27 -9.96
CA ALA A 107 10.65 1.94 -10.50
C ALA A 107 9.97 1.67 -11.85
N ASN A 108 9.28 2.66 -12.44
CA ASN A 108 8.42 2.47 -13.62
C ASN A 108 7.45 1.29 -13.44
N TRP A 109 6.89 1.14 -12.24
CA TRP A 109 5.99 0.05 -11.92
C TRP A 109 4.77 0.10 -12.85
N PRO A 110 4.38 -1.03 -13.46
CA PRO A 110 3.27 -1.03 -14.40
C PRO A 110 1.95 -0.64 -13.72
N SER A 111 1.11 0.08 -14.44
CA SER A 111 -0.24 0.48 -14.02
C SER A 111 -1.28 -0.27 -14.84
N LEU A 112 -2.34 -0.77 -14.19
CA LEU A 112 -3.48 -1.42 -14.88
C LEU A 112 -4.16 -0.49 -15.89
N SER A 113 -4.13 0.82 -15.65
CA SER A 113 -4.72 1.81 -16.53
C SER A 113 -3.83 2.19 -17.72
N GLY A 114 -2.59 1.67 -17.78
CA GLY A 114 -1.56 2.11 -18.71
C GLY A 114 -1.01 3.51 -18.43
N ARG A 115 -1.59 4.27 -17.50
CA ARG A 115 -1.11 5.61 -17.12
C ARG A 115 0.03 5.51 -16.11
N PRO A 116 1.13 6.27 -16.28
CA PRO A 116 2.21 6.33 -15.31
C PRO A 116 1.71 6.76 -13.92
N TYR A 117 2.35 6.24 -12.87
CA TYR A 117 2.15 6.76 -11.53
C TYR A 117 2.69 8.18 -11.43
N SER A 118 1.98 9.05 -10.71
CA SER A 118 2.40 10.42 -10.41
C SER A 118 2.63 10.56 -8.92
N SER A 119 3.82 10.98 -8.49
CA SER A 119 4.06 11.20 -7.08
C SER A 119 3.26 12.40 -6.57
N LEU A 120 2.38 12.16 -5.59
CA LEU A 120 1.66 13.22 -4.89
C LEU A 120 2.61 14.15 -4.08
N LEU A 121 3.90 13.79 -3.98
CA LEU A 121 4.91 14.60 -3.28
C LEU A 121 5.42 15.80 -4.09
N HIS A 122 5.15 15.88 -5.40
CA HIS A 122 5.68 16.96 -6.27
C HIS A 122 5.19 18.38 -5.92
N GLY A 123 4.15 18.52 -5.10
CA GLY A 123 3.61 19.81 -4.66
C GLY A 123 4.02 20.25 -3.24
N TYR A 124 4.81 19.45 -2.53
CA TYR A 124 5.18 19.71 -1.14
C TYR A 124 6.62 20.24 -1.02
N SER A 125 6.90 20.93 0.09
CA SER A 125 8.26 21.38 0.41
C SER A 125 9.20 20.20 0.68
N ALA A 126 10.50 20.39 0.43
CA ALA A 126 11.50 19.35 0.68
C ALA A 126 11.47 18.81 2.12
N ALA A 127 11.33 19.70 3.12
CA ALA A 127 11.21 19.32 4.52
C ALA A 127 9.98 18.44 4.80
N THR A 128 8.85 18.70 4.14
CA THR A 128 7.65 17.88 4.25
C THR A 128 7.85 16.50 3.61
N VAL A 129 8.55 16.45 2.48
CA VAL A 129 8.89 15.19 1.81
C VAL A 129 9.81 14.35 2.68
N GLU A 130 10.85 14.95 3.26
CA GLU A 130 11.77 14.28 4.20
C GLU A 130 11.01 13.71 5.41
N ALA A 131 10.19 14.52 6.07
CA ALA A 131 9.38 14.07 7.20
C ALA A 131 8.44 12.90 6.84
N ALA A 132 7.86 12.90 5.63
CA ALA A 132 7.04 11.78 5.17
C ALA A 132 7.86 10.49 5.00
N TRP A 133 9.10 10.59 4.49
CA TRP A 133 10.02 9.46 4.38
C TRP A 133 10.46 8.93 5.74
N ASP A 134 10.69 9.80 6.72
CA ASP A 134 11.05 9.39 8.08
C ASP A 134 9.92 8.58 8.73
N VAL A 135 8.67 9.07 8.65
CA VAL A 135 7.50 8.33 9.14
C VAL A 135 7.35 6.99 8.42
N CYS A 136 7.58 6.94 7.10
CA CYS A 136 7.55 5.69 6.33
C CYS A 136 8.62 4.70 6.81
N ALA A 137 9.83 5.17 7.11
CA ALA A 137 10.92 4.34 7.62
C ALA A 137 10.60 3.78 9.02
N GLU A 138 9.99 4.59 9.89
CA GLU A 138 9.51 4.13 11.20
C GLU A 138 8.39 3.11 11.07
N THR A 139 7.43 3.35 10.17
CA THR A 139 6.32 2.42 9.88
C THR A 139 6.83 1.06 9.37
N LEU A 140 7.88 1.06 8.54
CA LEU A 140 8.54 -0.17 8.10
C LEU A 140 9.13 -0.94 9.28
N LYS A 141 9.87 -0.27 10.18
CA LYS A 141 10.43 -0.87 11.39
C LYS A 141 9.34 -1.40 12.32
N ASP A 142 8.23 -0.68 12.46
CA ASP A 142 7.07 -1.12 13.23
C ASP A 142 6.48 -2.42 12.67
N TRP A 143 6.30 -2.47 11.35
CA TRP A 143 5.81 -3.67 10.66
C TRP A 143 6.75 -4.86 10.83
N GLU A 144 8.06 -4.67 10.69
CA GLU A 144 9.07 -5.72 10.89
C GLU A 144 9.04 -6.25 12.33
N ARG A 145 8.94 -5.36 13.32
CA ARG A 145 8.78 -5.71 14.75
C ARG A 145 7.47 -6.43 15.04
N SER A 146 6.40 -6.09 14.33
CA SER A 146 5.07 -6.68 14.51
C SER A 146 5.01 -8.16 14.15
N ARG A 147 6.05 -8.70 13.48
CA ARG A 147 6.13 -10.11 13.11
C ARG A 147 4.89 -10.54 12.30
N SER A 148 4.36 -9.68 11.42
CA SER A 148 3.08 -9.94 10.76
C SER A 148 3.19 -10.98 9.62
N PRO A 149 2.37 -12.05 9.58
CA PRO A 149 2.43 -13.11 8.57
C PRO A 149 1.89 -12.70 7.18
N ARG A 150 1.54 -11.42 6.98
CA ARG A 150 0.79 -10.95 5.80
C ARG A 150 1.63 -10.85 4.52
N PHE A 151 2.92 -11.14 4.58
CA PHE A 151 3.84 -11.03 3.45
C PHE A 151 3.57 -12.08 2.35
N ALA A 152 3.25 -13.33 2.70
CA ALA A 152 2.90 -14.35 1.70
C ALA A 152 1.63 -13.98 0.90
N GLY A 153 0.64 -13.39 1.56
CA GLY A 153 -0.56 -12.86 0.91
C GLY A 153 -0.24 -11.69 -0.01
N ALA A 154 0.70 -10.83 0.37
CA ALA A 154 1.16 -9.72 -0.45
C ALA A 154 1.92 -10.18 -1.71
N ILE A 155 2.83 -11.16 -1.59
CA ILE A 155 3.52 -11.79 -2.73
C ILE A 155 2.51 -12.29 -3.76
N ARG A 156 1.47 -13.00 -3.30
CA ARG A 156 0.41 -13.53 -4.18
C ARG A 156 -0.34 -12.42 -4.92
N ARG A 157 -0.66 -11.32 -4.23
CA ARG A 157 -1.32 -10.16 -4.83
C ARG A 157 -0.46 -9.53 -5.92
N VAL A 158 0.84 -9.33 -5.67
CA VAL A 158 1.77 -8.78 -6.66
C VAL A 158 1.95 -9.73 -7.84
N SER A 159 2.09 -11.03 -7.60
CA SER A 159 2.15 -12.04 -8.68
C SER A 159 0.90 -12.00 -9.56
N ASN A 160 -0.30 -11.96 -8.98
CA ASN A 160 -1.55 -11.84 -9.73
C ASN A 160 -1.63 -10.53 -10.52
N TYR A 161 -1.20 -9.41 -9.91
CA TYR A 161 -1.14 -8.11 -10.56
C TYR A 161 -0.25 -8.13 -11.80
N LEU A 162 0.96 -8.66 -11.68
CA LEU A 162 1.89 -8.78 -12.80
C LEU A 162 1.31 -9.66 -13.92
N ARG A 163 0.57 -10.74 -13.60
CA ARG A 163 -0.13 -11.54 -14.62
C ARG A 163 -1.23 -10.77 -15.35
N SER A 164 -1.92 -9.85 -14.66
CA SER A 164 -2.95 -9.02 -15.30
C SER A 164 -2.39 -7.92 -16.19
N VAL A 165 -1.23 -7.35 -15.86
CA VAL A 165 -0.57 -6.31 -16.68
C VAL A 165 0.18 -6.94 -17.85
N PHE A 166 0.90 -8.03 -17.58
CA PHE A 166 1.64 -8.79 -18.58
C PHE A 166 0.95 -10.14 -18.77
N PRO A 167 -0.23 -10.19 -19.43
CA PRO A 167 -0.80 -11.46 -19.80
C PRO A 167 0.22 -12.14 -20.70
N THR A 168 0.82 -13.24 -20.23
CA THR A 168 1.59 -14.11 -21.08
C THR A 168 0.68 -14.47 -22.23
N LYS A 169 1.03 -14.03 -23.45
CA LYS A 169 0.34 -14.49 -24.66
C LYS A 169 0.38 -16.01 -24.59
N SER A 170 -0.79 -16.61 -24.38
CA SER A 170 -0.92 -18.06 -24.33
C SER A 170 -0.30 -18.59 -25.62
N VAL A 171 0.63 -19.53 -25.48
CA VAL A 171 1.40 -20.18 -26.56
C VAL A 171 0.50 -21.07 -27.46
N LEU A 172 -0.80 -20.74 -27.56
CA LEU A 172 -1.78 -21.49 -28.34
C LEU A 172 -2.00 -20.96 -29.76
N ALA A 173 -1.16 -20.03 -30.24
CA ALA A 173 -1.21 -19.56 -31.63
C ALA A 173 -0.10 -20.13 -32.54
N ALA A 174 0.66 -21.13 -32.08
CA ALA A 174 1.75 -21.75 -32.87
C ALA A 174 1.49 -23.21 -33.30
N VAL A 175 0.25 -23.70 -33.19
CA VAL A 175 -0.16 -24.99 -33.78
C VAL A 175 -1.50 -24.81 -34.49
N ARG A 176 -1.44 -24.15 -35.63
CA ARG A 176 -2.40 -24.22 -36.76
C ARG A 176 -1.91 -23.25 -37.83
N VAL A 177 -1.04 -23.73 -38.72
CA VAL A 177 -1.27 -23.98 -40.15
C VAL A 177 -0.10 -24.83 -40.63
#